data_AF-A0A7V8ST04-F1
#
_entry.id   AF-A0A7V8ST04-F1
#
_cell.length_a   1.000
_cell.length_b   1.000
_cell.length_c   1.000
_cell.angle_alpha   90.00
_cell.angle_beta   90.00
_cell.angle_gamma   90.00
#
_symmetry.space_group_name_H-M   'P 1'
#
loop_
_entity.id
_entity.type
_entity.pdbx_description
1 polymer ?
#
loop_
_entity_poly.entity_id
_entity_poly.type
_entity_poly.pdbx_seq_one_letter_code
_entity_poly.pdbx_strand_id
1 'polypeptide(L)'
;MEPGGPILVEGPVEVTLPDGGIRRSGRFMVAVCRCGMSADPPWCDTSHRNLPSGGHRAPGPGSAPPCSGPPPEAPAAEERDIP
;
A
#
# COMPACT_ATOMS: atom_id res chain seq x y z
N MET A 1 -3.64 7.81 -18.88
CA MET A 1 -2.89 7.11 -17.81
C MET A 1 -1.50 7.69 -17.77
N GLU A 2 -1.16 8.43 -16.71
CA GLU A 2 0.18 8.95 -16.54
C GLU A 2 1.16 7.79 -16.30
N PRO A 3 2.24 7.64 -17.10
CA PRO A 3 3.20 6.56 -16.90
C PRO A 3 3.85 6.69 -15.53
N GLY A 4 3.58 5.71 -14.64
CA GLY A 4 4.06 5.71 -13.26
C GLY A 4 3.05 6.18 -12.19
N GLY A 5 1.86 6.64 -12.59
CA GLY A 5 0.78 7.01 -11.67
C GLY A 5 0.13 5.80 -10.98
N PRO A 6 -0.53 5.97 -9.83
CA PRO A 6 -1.09 4.86 -9.06
C PRO A 6 -2.22 4.12 -9.78
N ILE A 7 -2.51 2.91 -9.30
CA ILE A 7 -3.73 2.19 -9.67
C ILE A 7 -4.82 2.61 -8.68
N LEU A 8 -5.96 3.07 -9.20
CA LEU A 8 -7.14 3.36 -8.39
C LEU A 8 -7.97 2.08 -8.24
N VAL A 9 -8.28 1.73 -7.00
CA VAL A 9 -9.05 0.55 -6.63
C VAL A 9 -10.25 1.00 -5.80
N GLU A 10 -11.44 0.53 -6.13
CA GLU A 10 -12.62 0.74 -5.31
C GLU A 10 -12.50 -0.06 -4.02
N GLY A 11 -12.74 0.60 -2.89
CA GLY A 11 -12.59 -0.01 -1.57
C GLY A 11 -13.90 -0.30 -0.86
N PRO A 12 -13.83 -0.82 0.37
CA PRO A 12 -12.61 -1.03 1.17
C PRO A 12 -11.68 -2.11 0.61
N VAL A 13 -10.36 -1.96 0.84
CA VAL A 13 -9.33 -2.86 0.30
C VAL A 13 -8.46 -3.44 1.40
N GLU A 14 -8.15 -4.72 1.29
CA GLU A 14 -7.12 -5.43 2.05
C GLU A 14 -6.01 -5.90 1.09
N VAL A 15 -4.75 -5.63 1.43
CA VAL A 15 -3.59 -6.00 0.61
C VAL A 15 -2.67 -6.90 1.43
N THR A 16 -2.46 -8.12 0.93
CA THR A 16 -1.44 -9.04 1.44
C THR A 16 -0.09 -8.67 0.84
N LEU A 17 0.89 -8.52 1.71
CA LEU A 17 2.26 -8.19 1.35
C LEU A 17 3.09 -9.48 1.20
N PRO A 18 4.26 -9.41 0.53
CA PRO A 18 5.11 -10.58 0.31
C PRO A 18 5.65 -11.22 1.60
N ASP A 19 5.76 -10.46 2.68
CA ASP A 19 6.15 -10.92 4.02
C ASP A 19 4.98 -11.57 4.79
N GLY A 20 3.78 -11.64 4.18
CA GLY A 20 2.56 -12.13 4.82
C GLY A 20 1.84 -11.07 5.65
N GLY A 21 2.38 -9.85 5.76
CA GLY A 21 1.72 -8.73 6.43
C GLY A 21 0.46 -8.28 5.68
N ILE A 22 -0.51 -7.74 6.42
CA ILE A 22 -1.74 -7.22 5.83
C ILE A 22 -1.87 -5.71 6.05
N ARG A 23 -2.07 -4.96 4.96
CA ARG A 23 -2.39 -3.53 5.00
C ARG A 23 -3.84 -3.31 4.59
N ARG A 24 -4.59 -2.50 5.33
CA ARG A 24 -6.03 -2.23 5.11
C ARG A 24 -6.30 -0.77 4.84
N SER A 25 -7.27 -0.50 3.97
CA SER A 25 -7.81 0.84 3.76
C SER A 25 -9.33 0.81 3.71
N GLY A 26 -9.97 1.56 4.61
CA GLY A 26 -11.43 1.70 4.68
C GLY A 26 -11.99 2.75 3.72
N ARG A 27 -11.17 3.33 2.82
CA ARG A 27 -11.63 4.35 1.86
C ARG A 27 -12.40 3.69 0.71
N PHE A 28 -13.40 4.39 0.18
CA PHE A 28 -14.18 3.95 -0.99
C PHE A 28 -13.37 3.94 -2.29
N MET A 29 -12.27 4.71 -2.35
CA MET A 29 -11.33 4.70 -3.45
C MET A 29 -9.92 4.79 -2.87
N VAL A 30 -9.06 3.88 -3.30
CA VAL A 30 -7.72 3.65 -2.76
C VAL A 30 -6.71 3.72 -3.90
N ALA A 31 -5.67 4.54 -3.73
CA ALA A 31 -4.58 4.64 -4.68
C ALA A 31 -3.45 3.69 -4.28
N VAL A 32 -3.19 2.67 -5.08
CA VAL A 32 -2.11 1.69 -4.89
C VAL A 32 -0.88 2.14 -5.64
N CYS A 33 0.25 2.20 -4.94
CA CYS A 33 1.53 2.60 -5.48
C CYS A 33 2.06 1.56 -6.49
N ARG A 34 2.53 2.06 -7.63
CA ARG A 34 3.25 1.25 -8.64
C ARG A 34 4.67 1.73 -8.93
N CYS A 35 5.08 2.87 -8.38
CA CYS A 35 6.39 3.47 -8.67
C CYS A 35 7.50 2.96 -7.73
N GLY A 36 7.14 2.37 -6.59
CA GLY A 36 8.08 1.84 -5.60
C GLY A 36 8.77 2.91 -4.72
N MET A 37 8.35 4.17 -4.84
CA MET A 37 8.96 5.31 -4.13
C MET A 37 8.10 5.86 -3.00
N SER A 38 6.98 5.19 -2.69
CA SER A 38 6.13 5.63 -1.58
C SER A 38 6.81 5.37 -0.24
N ALA A 39 6.66 6.32 0.69
CA ALA A 39 7.05 6.13 2.08
C ALA A 39 6.11 5.20 2.87
N ASP A 40 4.90 4.93 2.36
CA ASP A 40 3.90 4.08 3.00
C ASP A 40 3.30 3.07 1.98
N PRO A 41 4.11 2.13 1.46
CA PRO A 41 3.59 1.09 0.59
C PRO A 41 2.52 0.27 1.34
N PRO A 42 1.50 -0.31 0.67
CA PRO A 42 1.25 -0.29 -0.76
C PRO A 42 0.52 0.98 -1.23
N TRP A 43 0.33 1.98 -0.37
CA TRP A 43 -0.47 3.17 -0.68
C TRP A 43 0.34 4.20 -1.46
N CYS A 44 -0.33 4.99 -2.29
CA CYS A 44 0.29 6.09 -3.01
C CYS A 44 0.25 7.38 -2.17
N ASP A 45 1.42 7.95 -1.93
CA ASP A 45 1.68 9.22 -1.23
C ASP A 45 2.05 10.36 -2.19
N THR A 46 1.80 10.18 -3.49
CA THR A 46 2.16 11.10 -4.59
C THR A 46 3.65 11.21 -4.94
N SER A 47 4.52 10.41 -4.30
CA SER A 47 5.97 10.39 -4.60
C SER A 47 6.31 10.10 -6.06
N HIS A 48 5.39 9.49 -6.82
CA HIS A 48 5.53 9.29 -8.27
C HIS A 48 5.69 10.59 -9.07
N ARG A 49 5.20 11.73 -8.57
CA ARG A 49 5.30 13.03 -9.26
C ARG A 49 6.72 13.60 -9.28
N ASN A 50 7.55 13.17 -8.33
CA ASN A 50 8.93 13.63 -8.20
C ASN A 50 9.89 12.80 -9.07
N LEU A 51 9.38 11.79 -9.79
CA LEU A 51 10.19 10.93 -10.65
C LEU A 51 10.16 11.44 -12.09
N PRO A 52 11.28 11.30 -12.84
CA PRO A 52 11.26 11.52 -14.27
C PRO A 52 10.23 10.57 -14.91
N SER A 53 9.52 11.04 -15.93
CA SER A 53 8.42 10.32 -16.56
C SER A 53 8.83 8.88 -16.91
N GLY A 54 8.23 7.89 -16.24
CA GLY A 54 8.57 6.46 -16.42
C GLY A 54 9.58 5.88 -15.42
N GLY A 55 9.93 6.56 -14.34
CA GLY A 55 10.79 6.02 -13.28
C GLY A 55 10.08 4.95 -12.43
N HIS A 56 9.93 3.74 -12.94
CA HIS A 56 9.66 2.57 -12.10
C HIS A 56 11.01 1.97 -11.70
N ARG A 57 11.30 1.93 -10.40
CA ARG A 57 12.46 1.16 -9.94
C ARG A 57 12.12 -0.32 -10.11
N ALA A 58 12.76 -0.99 -11.07
CA ALA A 58 12.70 -2.44 -11.13
C ALA A 58 13.18 -2.99 -9.78
N PRO A 59 12.46 -3.94 -9.15
CA PRO A 59 12.96 -4.57 -7.93
C PRO A 59 14.29 -5.25 -8.27
N GLY A 60 15.38 -4.74 -7.69
CA GLY A 60 16.69 -5.38 -7.79
C GLY A 60 16.66 -6.74 -7.09
N PRO A 61 17.46 -7.72 -7.53
CA PRO A 61 17.55 -9.01 -6.85
C PRO A 61 18.03 -8.77 -5.40
N GLY A 62 17.18 -9.06 -4.41
CA GLY A 62 17.48 -8.92 -2.99
C GLY A 62 16.96 -7.66 -2.29
N SER A 63 16.25 -6.75 -2.97
CA SER A 63 15.52 -5.68 -2.29
C SER A 63 14.15 -6.17 -1.84
N ALA A 64 14.07 -6.85 -0.71
CA ALA A 64 12.84 -6.82 0.08
C ALA A 64 12.55 -5.35 0.41
N PRO A 65 11.32 -4.84 0.20
CA PRO A 65 11.00 -3.45 0.53
C PRO A 65 11.26 -3.21 2.02
N PRO A 66 11.89 -2.08 2.43
CA PRO A 66 12.02 -1.78 3.85
C PRO A 66 10.63 -1.46 4.38
N CYS A 67 10.02 -2.41 5.08
CA CYS A 67 8.88 -2.17 5.95
C CYS A 67 9.28 -2.60 7.36
N SER A 68 10.30 -1.93 7.91
CA SER A 68 10.62 -2.06 9.34
C SER A 68 9.65 -1.18 10.13
N GLY A 69 8.42 -1.64 10.28
CA GLY A 69 7.47 -1.12 11.27
C GLY A 69 6.90 -2.32 12.03
N PRO A 70 6.79 -2.27 13.37
CA PRO A 70 6.11 -3.33 14.09
C PRO A 70 4.65 -3.43 13.61
N PRO A 71 4.05 -4.63 13.59
CA PRO A 71 2.67 -4.81 13.15
C PRO A 71 1.73 -3.95 14.01
N PRO A 72 0.66 -3.36 13.46
CA PRO A 72 -0.40 -2.84 14.30
C PRO A 72 -1.03 -4.02 15.05
N GLU A 73 -1.04 -3.95 16.38
CA GLU A 73 -1.86 -4.84 17.20
C GLU A 73 -3.31 -4.72 16.70
N ALA A 74 -3.88 -5.85 16.28
CA ALA A 74 -5.25 -5.90 15.82
C ALA A 74 -6.18 -5.37 16.94
N PRO A 75 -7.14 -4.48 16.66
CA PRO A 75 -8.19 -4.25 17.63
C PRO A 75 -8.99 -5.56 17.73
N ALA A 76 -9.06 -6.12 18.94
CA ALA A 76 -9.97 -7.18 19.28
C ALA A 76 -11.36 -6.80 18.74
N ALA A 77 -11.96 -7.69 17.96
CA ALA A 77 -13.36 -7.60 17.60
C ALA A 77 -14.16 -7.70 18.91
N GLU A 78 -14.54 -6.56 19.49
CA GLU A 78 -15.46 -6.55 20.62
C GLU A 78 -16.87 -6.87 20.09
N GLU A 79 -17.39 -7.93 20.66
CA GLU A 79 -18.60 -8.66 20.34
C GLU A 79 -19.82 -7.76 20.47
N ARG A 80 -20.67 -7.70 19.43
CA ARG A 80 -21.96 -7.02 19.52
C ARG A 80 -22.95 -7.97 20.18
N ASP A 81 -23.13 -7.81 21.49
CA ASP A 81 -24.28 -8.35 22.21
C ASP A 81 -25.57 -7.74 21.60
N ILE A 82 -26.32 -8.60 20.93
CA ILE A 82 -27.65 -8.37 20.34
C ILE A 82 -28.67 -8.79 21.42
N PRO A 83 -29.74 -8.01 21.62
CA PRO A 83 -30.27 -7.53 22.92
C PRO A 83 -30.71 -8.57 23.94
#